data_AF-A0A447P2J6-F1
#
_entry.id   AF-A0A447P2J6-F1
#
_cell.length_a   1.000
_cell.length_b   1.000
_cell.length_c   1.000
_cell.angle_alpha   90.00
_cell.angle_beta   90.00
_cell.angle_gamma   90.00
#
_symmetry.space_group_name_H-M   'P 1'
#
loop_
_entity.id
_entity.type
_entity.pdbx_description
1 polymer ?
#
loop_
_entity_poly.entity_id
_entity_poly.type
_entity_poly.pdbx_seq_one_letter_code
_entity_poly.pdbx_strand_id
1 'polypeptide(L)'
;MQPIRAHKGHISNVVRVLGQSGHSSDPARGVNAIELMHDAIGHIMQLRDSLKARYHYEAFTVPYPTLNLGHIHGGDASNRICACCELHMDIRPLPGMTLNDLNGLLNDALAPVSERWPGRLTVAELHPPIPGYECPPDHQLVEVVEKLLGTKTDVVNYCTEAPFMQTLCPTLVLGPGSINQAHQPDEYLETRLLSQPGN
;
A
#
# COMPACT_ATOMS: atom_id res chain seq x y z
N MET A 1 -17.01 -5.58 20.78
CA MET A 1 -16.62 -4.99 19.47
C MET A 1 -15.52 -3.99 19.73
N GLN A 2 -14.52 -3.91 18.85
CA GLN A 2 -13.36 -3.02 19.03
C GLN A 2 -13.54 -1.81 18.10
N PRO A 3 -13.75 -0.58 18.63
CA PRO A 3 -13.85 0.61 17.81
C PRO A 3 -12.46 1.01 17.30
N ILE A 4 -12.37 1.32 16.01
CA ILE A 4 -11.12 1.69 15.34
C ILE A 4 -11.19 3.17 14.96
N ARG A 5 -10.23 3.95 15.45
CA ARG A 5 -10.14 5.39 15.22
C ARG A 5 -9.19 5.78 14.11
N ALA A 6 -8.23 4.92 13.75
CA ALA A 6 -7.28 5.22 12.70
C ALA A 6 -6.86 3.96 11.94
N HIS A 7 -6.52 4.13 10.68
CA HIS A 7 -6.00 3.06 9.86
C HIS A 7 -5.00 3.55 8.82
N LYS A 8 -4.13 2.67 8.34
CA LYS A 8 -3.21 3.01 7.24
C LYS A 8 -3.95 3.09 5.92
N GLY A 9 -3.39 3.83 4.96
CA GLY A 9 -3.92 3.85 3.61
C GLY A 9 -3.51 2.61 2.81
N HIS A 10 -3.89 2.61 1.54
CA HIS A 10 -3.48 1.62 0.56
C HIS A 10 -3.38 2.25 -0.82
N ILE A 11 -2.19 2.14 -1.41
CA ILE A 11 -1.90 2.53 -2.79
C ILE A 11 -1.33 1.30 -3.46
N SER A 12 -1.86 0.92 -4.63
CA SER A 12 -1.29 -0.14 -5.45
C SER A 12 -0.89 0.42 -6.79
N ASN A 13 0.37 0.23 -7.16
CA ASN A 13 0.94 0.71 -8.41
C ASN A 13 1.48 -0.44 -9.24
N VAL A 14 1.50 -0.21 -10.54
CA VAL A 14 2.24 -1.02 -11.50
C VAL A 14 3.34 -0.20 -12.14
N VAL A 15 4.57 -0.73 -12.04
CA VAL A 15 5.73 -0.23 -12.79
C VAL A 15 5.89 -1.10 -14.02
N ARG A 16 5.91 -0.48 -15.19
CA ARG A 16 6.05 -1.16 -16.48
C ARG A 16 7.33 -0.73 -17.14
N VAL A 17 8.10 -1.70 -17.60
CA VAL A 17 9.33 -1.47 -18.34
C VAL A 17 9.21 -2.04 -19.74
N LEU A 18 9.54 -1.21 -20.74
CA LEU A 18 9.64 -1.58 -22.15
C LEU A 18 11.10 -1.66 -22.57
N GLY A 19 11.55 -2.88 -22.84
CA GLY A 19 12.82 -3.20 -23.45
C GLY A 19 12.77 -3.19 -24.98
N GLN A 20 13.68 -3.93 -25.59
CA GLN A 20 13.76 -4.15 -27.03
C GLN A 20 14.30 -5.56 -27.25
N SER A 21 13.50 -6.42 -27.88
CA SER A 21 13.88 -7.80 -28.17
C SER A 21 15.09 -7.89 -29.11
N GLY A 22 15.82 -8.98 -28.97
CA GLY A 22 16.96 -9.35 -29.78
C GLY A 22 17.42 -10.75 -29.44
N HIS A 23 18.37 -11.28 -30.21
CA HIS A 23 19.00 -12.56 -29.90
C HIS A 23 19.92 -12.38 -28.68
N SER A 24 19.77 -13.22 -27.65
CA SER A 24 20.54 -13.08 -26.40
C SER A 24 22.07 -13.15 -26.58
N SER A 25 22.56 -13.79 -27.65
CA SER A 25 23.99 -13.84 -27.98
C SER A 25 24.56 -12.52 -28.53
N ASP A 26 23.72 -11.53 -28.84
CA ASP A 26 24.13 -10.19 -29.28
C ASP A 26 23.35 -9.12 -28.49
N PRO A 27 23.70 -8.91 -27.20
CA PRO A 27 22.97 -8.02 -26.31
C PRO A 27 22.99 -6.55 -26.77
N ALA A 28 23.98 -6.15 -27.57
CA ALA A 28 24.10 -4.79 -28.08
C ALA A 28 22.95 -4.38 -29.02
N ARG A 29 22.16 -5.33 -29.51
CA ARG A 29 21.02 -5.09 -30.42
C ARG A 29 19.66 -4.99 -29.71
N GLY A 30 19.64 -5.04 -28.38
CA GLY A 30 18.41 -4.97 -27.60
C GLY A 30 18.57 -4.15 -26.32
N VAL A 31 17.48 -4.07 -25.58
CA VAL A 31 17.42 -3.48 -24.24
C VAL A 31 16.67 -4.47 -23.37
N ASN A 32 17.33 -5.00 -22.35
CA ASN A 32 16.74 -6.02 -21.51
C ASN A 32 15.82 -5.38 -20.45
N ALA A 33 14.52 -5.61 -20.58
CA ALA A 33 13.53 -5.06 -19.64
C ALA A 33 13.70 -5.57 -18.21
N ILE A 34 14.25 -6.77 -18.01
CA ILE A 34 14.49 -7.32 -16.66
C ILE A 34 15.65 -6.58 -16.00
N GLU A 35 16.71 -6.25 -16.73
CA GLU A 35 17.86 -5.50 -16.18
C GLU A 35 17.45 -4.08 -15.79
N LEU A 36 16.60 -3.44 -16.59
CA LEU A 36 16.08 -2.11 -16.34
C LEU A 36 15.05 -2.12 -15.18
N MET A 37 14.22 -3.16 -15.08
CA MET A 37 13.37 -3.39 -13.90
C MET A 37 14.19 -3.66 -12.63
N HIS A 38 15.30 -4.38 -12.73
CA HIS A 38 16.22 -4.59 -11.60
C HIS A 38 16.78 -3.26 -11.07
N ASP A 39 17.16 -2.34 -11.95
CA ASP A 39 17.59 -0.99 -11.59
C ASP A 39 16.46 -0.22 -10.87
N ALA A 40 15.25 -0.25 -11.44
CA ALA A 40 14.06 0.37 -10.84
C ALA A 40 13.73 -0.20 -9.45
N ILE A 41 13.79 -1.52 -9.27
CA ILE A 41 13.58 -2.18 -7.98
C ILE A 41 14.61 -1.71 -6.94
N GLY A 42 15.87 -1.54 -7.35
CA GLY A 42 16.92 -1.00 -6.47
C GLY A 42 16.54 0.36 -5.89
N HIS A 43 16.04 1.28 -6.74
CA HIS A 43 15.56 2.58 -6.31
C HIS A 43 14.29 2.52 -5.45
N ILE A 44 13.34 1.64 -5.78
CA ILE A 44 12.11 1.42 -5.00
C ILE A 44 12.45 0.87 -3.60
N MET A 45 13.43 -0.01 -3.48
CA MET A 45 13.89 -0.53 -2.18
C MET A 45 14.54 0.56 -1.32
N GLN A 46 15.32 1.46 -1.92
CA GLN A 46 15.85 2.63 -1.21
C GLN A 46 14.74 3.56 -0.74
N LEU A 47 13.70 3.78 -1.55
CA LEU A 47 12.51 4.52 -1.14
C LEU A 47 11.82 3.87 0.06
N ARG A 48 11.59 2.54 0.03
CA ARG A 48 11.02 1.80 1.17
C ARG A 48 11.80 2.07 2.46
N ASP A 49 13.13 1.96 2.40
CA ASP A 49 13.98 2.11 3.57
C ASP A 49 13.97 3.57 4.06
N SER A 50 13.92 4.54 3.14
CA SER A 50 13.74 5.97 3.44
C SER A 50 12.39 6.27 4.10
N LEU A 51 11.29 5.70 3.59
CA LEU A 51 9.95 5.84 4.18
C LEU A 51 9.94 5.32 5.62
N LYS A 52 10.53 4.14 5.85
CA LYS A 52 10.64 3.55 7.18
C LYS A 52 11.47 4.40 8.15
N ALA A 53 12.52 5.05 7.67
CA ALA A 53 13.38 5.88 8.51
C ALA A 53 12.79 7.26 8.83
N ARG A 54 12.01 7.83 7.92
CA ARG A 54 11.53 9.22 8.00
C ARG A 54 10.17 9.38 8.64
N TYR A 55 9.31 8.38 8.56
CA TYR A 55 7.92 8.46 9.01
C TYR A 55 7.68 7.46 10.12
N HIS A 56 7.09 7.96 11.20
CA HIS A 56 6.81 7.15 12.37
C HIS A 56 5.55 7.62 13.08
N TYR A 57 4.70 6.68 13.48
CA TYR A 57 3.54 6.92 14.30
C TYR A 57 3.29 5.75 15.28
N GLU A 58 3.66 5.98 16.54
CA GLU A 58 3.66 5.01 17.65
C GLU A 58 2.32 4.31 17.90
N ALA A 59 1.19 4.89 17.46
CA ALA A 59 -0.10 4.25 17.65
C ALA A 59 -0.18 2.90 16.93
N PHE A 60 0.49 2.75 15.78
CA PHE A 60 0.41 1.54 14.96
C PHE A 60 1.46 0.50 15.39
N THR A 61 1.07 -0.78 15.41
CA THR A 61 1.99 -1.90 15.66
C THR A 61 3.13 -2.00 14.63
N VAL A 62 2.86 -1.57 13.40
CA VAL A 62 3.91 -1.26 12.42
C VAL A 62 3.92 0.25 12.28
N PRO A 63 4.79 0.98 13.00
CA PRO A 63 4.64 2.42 13.18
C PRO A 63 5.11 3.24 11.97
N TYR A 64 5.43 2.63 10.84
CA TYR A 64 5.94 3.31 9.64
C TYR A 64 5.17 2.88 8.38
N PRO A 65 5.24 3.65 7.27
CA PRO A 65 4.69 3.24 5.99
C PRO A 65 5.39 1.98 5.49
N THR A 66 4.62 0.99 5.01
CA THR A 66 5.20 -0.22 4.41
C THR A 66 5.11 -0.16 2.90
N LEU A 67 6.10 -0.73 2.22
CA LEU A 67 6.12 -0.92 0.77
C LEU A 67 6.43 -2.39 0.50
N ASN A 68 5.61 -3.02 -0.32
CA ASN A 68 5.73 -4.43 -0.68
C ASN A 68 5.79 -4.62 -2.20
N LEU A 69 6.65 -5.54 -2.64
CA LEU A 69 6.79 -5.94 -4.04
C LEU A 69 5.97 -7.22 -4.23
N GLY A 70 4.72 -7.07 -4.67
CA GLY A 70 3.73 -8.15 -4.62
C GLY A 70 3.78 -9.12 -5.79
N HIS A 71 4.17 -8.66 -6.99
CA HIS A 71 4.19 -9.49 -8.18
C HIS A 71 5.19 -8.95 -9.20
N ILE A 72 5.99 -9.83 -9.81
CA ILE A 72 6.90 -9.48 -10.90
C ILE A 72 6.77 -10.49 -12.03
N HIS A 73 6.70 -10.01 -13.27
CA HIS A 73 6.61 -10.86 -14.45
C HIS A 73 7.33 -10.22 -15.64
N GLY A 74 8.13 -11.00 -16.36
CA GLY A 74 8.85 -10.54 -17.55
C GLY A 74 9.58 -11.68 -18.26
N GLY A 75 9.73 -11.53 -19.57
CA GLY A 75 10.41 -12.50 -20.44
C GLY A 75 9.53 -13.68 -20.83
N ASP A 76 9.97 -14.42 -21.85
CA ASP A 76 9.24 -15.56 -22.41
C ASP A 76 10.15 -16.66 -22.98
N ALA A 77 11.44 -16.40 -23.15
CA ALA A 77 12.43 -17.39 -23.54
C ALA A 77 13.83 -17.01 -23.05
N SER A 78 14.61 -17.97 -22.57
CA SER A 78 15.96 -17.72 -22.03
C SER A 78 16.98 -17.27 -23.09
N ASN A 79 16.73 -17.59 -24.36
CA ASN A 79 17.60 -17.22 -25.48
C ASN A 79 17.19 -15.91 -26.17
N ARG A 80 16.25 -15.14 -25.61
CA ARG A 80 15.76 -13.87 -26.16
C ARG A 80 15.91 -12.73 -25.16
N ILE A 81 16.33 -11.57 -25.63
CA ILE A 81 16.35 -10.35 -24.81
C ILE A 81 14.92 -9.98 -24.46
N CYS A 82 14.66 -9.81 -23.16
CA CYS A 82 13.33 -9.54 -22.62
C CYS A 82 12.83 -8.15 -23.07
N ALA A 83 11.69 -8.10 -23.76
CA ALA A 83 11.12 -6.83 -24.25
C ALA A 83 10.16 -6.15 -23.26
N CYS A 84 9.65 -6.84 -22.25
CA CYS A 84 8.76 -6.22 -21.27
C CYS A 84 8.90 -6.87 -19.89
N CYS A 85 8.80 -6.05 -18.86
CA CYS A 85 8.77 -6.49 -17.47
C CYS A 85 7.79 -5.62 -16.69
N GLU A 86 7.05 -6.24 -15.78
CA GLU A 86 5.98 -5.62 -15.00
C GLU A 86 6.16 -5.97 -13.53
N LEU A 87 6.03 -4.95 -12.67
CA LEU A 87 6.10 -5.08 -11.22
C LEU A 87 4.85 -4.45 -10.60
N HIS A 88 4.10 -5.22 -9.83
CA HIS A 88 3.03 -4.71 -8.96
C HIS A 88 3.59 -4.52 -7.56
N MET A 89 3.28 -3.38 -6.96
CA MET A 89 3.71 -3.03 -5.62
C MET A 89 2.58 -2.31 -4.90
N ASP A 90 2.56 -2.42 -3.57
CA ASP A 90 1.68 -1.64 -2.73
C ASP A 90 2.44 -0.83 -1.67
N ILE A 91 1.89 0.33 -1.32
CA ILE A 91 2.35 1.18 -0.23
C ILE A 91 1.19 1.37 0.75
N ARG A 92 1.47 1.21 2.05
CA ARG A 92 0.53 1.46 3.15
C ARG A 92 0.93 2.74 3.90
N PRO A 93 0.45 3.92 3.48
CA PRO A 93 0.82 5.17 4.14
C PRO A 93 0.21 5.32 5.53
N LEU A 94 0.86 6.12 6.37
CA LEU A 94 0.30 6.57 7.64
C LEU A 94 -0.75 7.67 7.42
N PRO A 95 -1.65 7.90 8.39
CA PRO A 95 -2.50 9.09 8.39
C PRO A 95 -1.69 10.38 8.20
N GLY A 96 -2.22 11.31 7.40
CA GLY A 96 -1.58 12.59 7.10
C GLY A 96 -0.61 12.58 5.91
N MET A 97 -0.18 11.40 5.42
CA MET A 97 0.55 11.32 4.15
C MET A 97 -0.42 11.46 2.98
N THR A 98 -0.22 12.45 2.12
CA THR A 98 -1.08 12.62 0.94
C THR A 98 -0.66 11.68 -0.19
N LEU A 99 -1.63 11.34 -1.05
CA LEU A 99 -1.38 10.53 -2.24
C LEU A 99 -0.40 11.21 -3.21
N ASN A 100 -0.51 12.54 -3.33
CA ASN A 100 0.38 13.33 -4.16
C ASN A 100 1.83 13.27 -3.67
N ASP A 101 2.06 13.34 -2.35
CA ASP A 101 3.40 13.23 -1.78
C ASP A 101 4.04 11.88 -2.10
N LEU A 102 3.25 10.79 -1.98
CA LEU A 102 3.71 9.44 -2.25
C LEU A 102 4.01 9.20 -3.72
N ASN A 103 3.15 9.69 -4.61
CA ASN A 103 3.39 9.65 -6.05
C ASN A 103 4.64 10.46 -6.42
N GLY A 104 4.85 11.63 -5.79
CA GLY A 104 6.06 12.44 -5.94
C GLY A 104 7.32 11.66 -5.50
N LEU A 105 7.31 11.09 -4.30
CA LEU A 105 8.43 10.30 -3.79
C LEU A 105 8.78 9.09 -4.67
N LEU A 106 7.77 8.41 -5.22
CA LEU A 106 7.97 7.30 -6.15
C LEU A 106 8.56 7.77 -7.49
N ASN A 107 8.05 8.88 -8.03
CA ASN A 107 8.59 9.46 -9.26
C ASN A 107 10.04 9.92 -9.08
N ASP A 108 10.36 10.59 -7.96
CA ASP A 108 11.72 11.02 -7.64
C ASP A 108 12.67 9.83 -7.49
N ALA A 109 12.22 8.74 -6.85
CA ALA A 109 13.00 7.52 -6.73
C ALA A 109 13.32 6.90 -8.09
N LEU A 110 12.36 6.93 -9.03
CA LEU A 110 12.48 6.35 -10.37
C LEU A 110 13.05 7.31 -11.42
N ALA A 111 13.30 8.58 -11.06
CA ALA A 111 13.85 9.57 -11.97
C ALA A 111 15.19 9.16 -12.60
N PRO A 112 16.18 8.61 -11.86
CA PRO A 112 17.46 8.20 -12.45
C PRO A 112 17.31 7.13 -13.55
N VAL A 113 16.39 6.18 -13.36
CA VAL A 113 16.09 5.14 -14.35
C VAL A 113 15.37 5.72 -15.55
N SER A 114 14.42 6.62 -15.32
CA SER A 114 13.64 7.28 -16.37
C SER A 114 14.47 8.23 -17.23
N GLU A 115 15.43 8.94 -16.63
CA GLU A 115 16.40 9.79 -17.32
C GLU A 115 17.38 8.97 -18.16
N ARG A 116 17.85 7.84 -17.63
CA ARG A 116 18.73 6.90 -18.35
C ARG A 116 18.01 6.24 -19.52
N TRP A 117 16.72 5.95 -19.37
CA TRP A 117 15.91 5.23 -20.35
C TRP A 117 14.59 5.95 -20.68
N PRO A 118 14.64 7.10 -21.38
CA PRO A 118 13.45 7.90 -21.65
C PRO A 118 12.35 7.12 -22.38
N GLY A 119 11.13 7.20 -21.85
CA GLY A 119 9.93 6.56 -22.44
C GLY A 119 9.86 5.04 -22.26
N ARG A 120 10.78 4.42 -21.51
CA ARG A 120 10.80 2.97 -21.27
C ARG A 120 10.26 2.55 -19.92
N LEU A 121 10.05 3.47 -18.99
CA LEU A 121 9.48 3.21 -17.68
C LEU A 121 8.17 4.01 -17.52
N THR A 122 7.11 3.34 -17.09
CA THR A 122 5.84 4.00 -16.71
C THR A 122 5.35 3.49 -15.36
N VAL A 123 4.67 4.36 -14.63
CA VAL A 123 4.01 4.04 -13.37
C VAL A 123 2.54 4.37 -13.51
N ALA A 124 1.67 3.46 -13.07
CA ALA A 124 0.23 3.68 -13.05
C ALA A 124 -0.38 3.11 -11.77
N GLU A 125 -1.55 3.60 -11.39
CA GLU A 125 -2.35 3.01 -10.31
C GLU A 125 -3.07 1.75 -10.82
N LEU A 126 -3.10 0.70 -10.00
CA LEU A 126 -3.84 -0.53 -10.31
C LEU A 126 -5.33 -0.40 -9.98
N HIS A 127 -5.65 0.41 -8.97
CA HIS A 127 -7.00 0.76 -8.55
C HIS A 127 -6.98 2.10 -7.81
N PRO A 128 -8.14 2.76 -7.61
CA PRO A 128 -8.21 3.99 -6.83
C PRO A 128 -7.56 3.81 -5.44
N PRO A 129 -6.70 4.74 -5.01
CA PRO A 129 -6.03 4.65 -3.73
C PRO A 129 -6.95 5.01 -2.56
N ILE A 130 -6.67 4.45 -1.39
CA ILE A 130 -7.35 4.76 -0.13
C ILE A 130 -6.37 5.51 0.78
N PRO A 131 -6.65 6.77 1.18
CA PRO A 131 -5.78 7.51 2.09
C PRO A 131 -5.68 6.85 3.48
N GLY A 132 -4.59 7.14 4.19
CA GLY A 132 -4.54 6.91 5.63
C GLY A 132 -5.54 7.80 6.35
N TYR A 133 -6.09 7.29 7.44
CA TYR A 133 -7.22 7.89 8.13
C TYR A 133 -7.01 7.97 9.63
N GLU A 134 -7.46 9.06 10.24
CA GLU A 134 -7.52 9.20 11.70
C GLU A 134 -8.65 10.12 12.15
N CYS A 135 -9.47 9.63 13.09
CA CYS A 135 -10.22 10.42 14.05
C CYS A 135 -9.30 10.71 15.25
N PRO A 136 -9.08 11.99 15.62
CA PRO A 136 -8.20 12.34 16.73
C PRO A 136 -8.62 11.64 18.03
N PRO A 137 -7.66 11.15 18.85
CA PRO A 137 -7.98 10.42 20.07
C PRO A 137 -8.72 11.26 21.12
N ASP A 138 -8.62 12.59 21.04
CA ASP A 138 -9.30 13.57 21.90
C ASP A 138 -10.64 14.07 21.31
N HIS A 139 -11.07 13.54 20.17
CA HIS A 139 -12.34 13.93 19.55
C HIS A 139 -13.54 13.42 20.36
N GLN A 140 -14.60 14.24 20.51
CA GLN A 140 -15.79 13.91 21.31
C GLN A 140 -16.44 12.56 20.91
N LEU A 141 -16.44 12.23 19.62
CA LEU A 141 -16.95 10.94 19.11
C LEU A 141 -16.21 9.74 19.74
N VAL A 142 -14.88 9.84 19.91
CA VAL A 142 -14.06 8.80 20.53
C VAL A 142 -14.48 8.61 21.98
N GLU A 143 -14.55 9.70 22.76
CA GLU A 143 -14.95 9.64 24.18
C GLU A 143 -16.34 8.99 24.36
N VAL A 144 -17.32 9.40 23.55
CA VAL A 144 -18.68 8.87 23.61
C VAL A 144 -18.71 7.37 23.31
N VAL A 145 -18.02 6.94 22.25
CA VAL A 145 -18.03 5.54 21.82
C VAL A 145 -17.26 4.65 22.79
N GLU A 146 -16.11 5.11 23.30
CA GLU A 146 -15.36 4.38 24.33
C GLU A 146 -16.18 4.19 25.61
N LYS A 147 -16.91 5.23 26.04
CA LYS A 147 -17.80 5.15 27.21
C LYS A 147 -18.96 4.19 26.99
N LEU A 148 -19.58 4.22 25.80
CA LEU A 148 -20.70 3.34 25.46
C LEU A 148 -20.30 1.87 25.38
N LEU A 149 -19.09 1.58 24.85
CA LEU A 149 -18.61 0.22 24.67
C LEU A 149 -17.80 -0.31 25.87
N GLY A 150 -17.38 0.55 26.79
CA GLY A 150 -16.50 0.19 27.91
C GLY A 150 -15.12 -0.28 27.47
N THR A 151 -14.67 0.09 26.27
CA THR A 151 -13.36 -0.28 25.70
C THR A 151 -12.73 0.92 24.99
N LYS A 152 -11.40 0.99 24.99
CA LYS A 152 -10.67 2.04 24.27
C LYS A 152 -10.69 1.80 22.77
N THR A 153 -10.57 2.88 21.99
CA THR A 153 -10.35 2.82 20.55
C THR A 153 -8.97 2.29 20.22
N ASP A 154 -8.85 1.65 19.06
CA ASP A 154 -7.61 1.08 18.55
C ASP A 154 -7.29 1.60 17.14
N VAL A 155 -6.11 1.27 16.62
CA VAL A 155 -5.67 1.60 15.27
C VAL A 155 -5.18 0.37 14.53
N VAL A 156 -5.32 0.34 13.20
CA VAL A 156 -5.11 -0.88 12.42
C VAL A 156 -4.31 -0.68 11.14
N ASN A 157 -3.50 -1.67 10.76
CA ASN A 157 -2.64 -1.57 9.57
C ASN A 157 -3.37 -1.77 8.23
N TYR A 158 -4.62 -2.25 8.24
CA TYR A 158 -5.45 -2.37 7.03
C TYR A 158 -6.14 -1.05 6.68
N CYS A 159 -6.96 -1.02 5.63
CA CYS A 159 -7.72 0.16 5.23
C CYS A 159 -9.21 -0.16 5.09
N THR A 160 -10.04 0.90 5.14
CA THR A 160 -11.49 0.86 4.93
C THR A 160 -11.94 2.13 4.19
N GLU A 161 -13.25 2.31 4.01
CA GLU A 161 -13.81 3.53 3.40
C GLU A 161 -13.97 4.72 4.35
N ALA A 162 -13.52 4.60 5.61
CA ALA A 162 -13.55 5.68 6.59
C ALA A 162 -12.97 7.04 6.13
N PRO A 163 -11.87 7.11 5.35
CA PRO A 163 -11.36 8.40 4.90
C PRO A 163 -12.36 9.16 4.02
N PHE A 164 -13.17 8.45 3.22
CA PHE A 164 -14.19 9.05 2.38
C PHE A 164 -15.41 9.50 3.17
N MET A 165 -15.77 8.80 4.24
CA MET A 165 -16.84 9.23 5.14
C MET A 165 -16.43 10.44 5.98
N GLN A 166 -15.15 10.54 6.38
CA GLN A 166 -14.67 11.68 7.18
C GLN A 166 -14.70 13.01 6.46
N THR A 167 -14.74 13.03 5.12
CA THR A 167 -14.96 14.30 4.42
C THR A 167 -16.35 14.90 4.70
N LEU A 168 -17.28 14.09 5.24
CA LEU A 168 -18.65 14.50 5.55
C LEU A 168 -18.88 14.68 7.06
N CYS A 169 -18.35 13.78 7.90
CA CYS A 169 -18.54 13.83 9.35
C CYS A 169 -17.47 13.02 10.13
N PRO A 170 -17.26 13.31 11.43
CA PRO A 170 -16.39 12.48 12.27
C PRO A 170 -16.78 11.00 12.18
N THR A 171 -15.80 10.13 11.94
CA THR A 171 -16.02 8.72 11.60
C THR A 171 -15.24 7.81 12.55
N LEU A 172 -15.79 6.65 12.89
CA LEU A 172 -15.07 5.55 13.51
C LEU A 172 -15.49 4.26 12.81
N VAL A 173 -14.59 3.29 12.72
CA VAL A 173 -14.91 1.97 12.17
C VAL A 173 -15.26 1.04 13.33
N LEU A 174 -16.42 0.39 13.26
CA LEU A 174 -16.88 -0.55 14.27
C LEU A 174 -17.60 -1.71 13.59
N GLY A 175 -17.16 -2.93 13.87
CA GLY A 175 -17.79 -4.14 13.34
C GLY A 175 -17.45 -5.37 14.17
N PRO A 176 -18.22 -6.45 14.00
CA PRO A 176 -17.89 -7.76 14.57
C PRO A 176 -16.78 -8.44 13.75
N GLY A 177 -16.10 -9.40 14.36
CA GLY A 177 -15.07 -10.20 13.70
C GLY A 177 -13.65 -9.81 14.07
N SER A 178 -12.69 -10.47 13.42
CA SER A 178 -11.27 -10.26 13.62
C SER A 178 -10.59 -10.16 12.28
N ILE A 179 -9.67 -9.20 12.13
CA ILE A 179 -8.85 -9.08 10.94
C ILE A 179 -8.03 -10.34 10.66
N ASN A 180 -7.71 -11.12 11.69
CA ASN A 180 -6.95 -12.37 11.55
C ASN A 180 -7.70 -13.42 10.71
N GLN A 181 -9.04 -13.34 10.61
CA GLN A 181 -9.85 -14.22 9.76
C GLN A 181 -10.18 -13.64 8.38
N ALA A 182 -9.90 -12.36 8.14
CA ALA A 182 -10.15 -11.76 6.83
C ALA A 182 -9.18 -12.34 5.79
N HIS A 183 -9.68 -12.58 4.57
CA HIS A 183 -8.90 -13.11 3.44
C HIS A 183 -8.26 -14.50 3.70
N GLN A 184 -8.80 -15.27 4.64
CA GLN A 184 -8.42 -16.67 4.84
C GLN A 184 -9.35 -17.60 4.05
N PRO A 185 -8.87 -18.80 3.62
CA PRO A 185 -9.69 -19.74 2.85
C PRO A 185 -11.00 -20.16 3.55
N ASP A 186 -11.01 -20.16 4.88
CA ASP A 186 -12.13 -20.51 5.75
C ASP A 186 -12.68 -19.28 6.50
N GLU A 187 -12.73 -18.11 5.84
CA GLU A 187 -13.27 -16.88 6.43
C GLU A 187 -14.67 -17.11 7.06
N TYR A 188 -14.79 -16.82 8.35
CA TYR A 188 -16.02 -16.98 9.12
C TYR A 188 -16.20 -15.86 10.13
N LEU A 189 -17.44 -15.71 10.61
CA LEU A 189 -17.77 -14.84 11.74
C LEU A 189 -18.41 -15.67 12.85
N GLU A 190 -17.85 -15.60 14.06
CA GLU A 190 -18.45 -16.27 15.22
C GLU A 190 -19.83 -15.66 15.53
N THR A 191 -20.86 -16.51 15.60
CA THR A 191 -22.25 -16.06 15.83
C THR A 191 -22.41 -15.32 17.15
N ARG A 192 -21.61 -15.64 18.17
CA ARG A 192 -21.61 -14.90 19.45
C ARG A 192 -21.25 -13.41 19.31
N LEU A 193 -20.58 -13.02 18.21
CA LEU A 193 -20.22 -11.63 17.93
C LEU A 193 -21.39 -10.84 17.33
N LEU A 194 -22.46 -11.53 16.92
CA LEU A 194 -23.70 -10.95 16.40
C LEU A 194 -24.79 -10.82 17.46
N SER A 195 -24.72 -11.61 18.54
CA SER A 195 -25.62 -11.49 19.68
C SER A 195 -25.19 -10.33 20.59
N GLN A 196 -26.10 -9.39 20.87
CA GLN A 196 -25.85 -8.34 21.87
C GLN A 196 -25.59 -8.99 23.25
N PRO A 197 -24.71 -8.41 24.09
CA PRO A 197 -24.77 -8.73 25.52
C PRO A 197 -26.17 -8.36 26.01
N GLY A 198 -26.85 -9.33 26.63
CA GLY A 198 -28.22 -9.15 27.10
C GLY A 198 -28.37 -7.96 28.04
N ASN A 199 -29.57 -7.37 28.00
CA ASN A 199 -30.19 -6.67 29.13
C ASN A 199 -30.04 -7.47 30.43
#